data_AF-A0A9D8RBL4-F1
#
_entry.id   AF-A0A9D8RBL4-F1
#
_cell.length_a   1.000
_cell.length_b   1.000
_cell.length_c   1.000
_cell.angle_alpha   90.00
_cell.angle_beta   90.00
_cell.angle_gamma   90.00
#
_symmetry.space_group_name_H-M   'P 1'
#
loop_
_entity.id
_entity.type
_entity.pdbx_description
1 polymer ?
#
loop_
_entity_poly.entity_id
_entity_poly.type
_entity_poly.pdbx_seq_one_letter_code
_entity_poly.pdbx_strand_id
1 'polypeptide(L)'
;PVLNVHSNISVMIAERGYFGVLRWEGGNSKMAFVDDIPRHARFNGGDDIVTSGYSALFPPGVHVGKIHRTYNSPDGMSYRLSINLATDFGNLRDVCVINDAKLQERVNLMRSAQDSIHTVTRN
;
A
#
# COMPACT_ATOMS: atom_id res chain seq x y z
N PRO A 1 -6.85 -16.90 3.88
CA PRO A 1 -6.93 -15.82 4.90
C PRO A 1 -6.02 -14.66 4.48
N VAL A 2 -6.58 -13.63 3.83
CA VAL A 2 -5.80 -12.54 3.20
C VAL A 2 -5.60 -11.39 4.18
N LEU A 3 -5.01 -11.73 5.31
CA LEU A 3 -4.15 -10.82 6.06
C LEU A 3 -2.72 -11.25 5.69
N ASN A 4 -2.35 -11.00 4.44
CA ASN A 4 -0.99 -11.26 4.01
C ASN A 4 -0.14 -10.09 4.54
N VAL A 5 0.69 -10.38 5.52
CA VAL A 5 1.71 -9.46 6.06
C VAL A 5 2.67 -8.96 4.95
N HIS A 6 2.66 -9.59 3.77
CA HIS A 6 3.38 -9.17 2.56
C HIS A 6 2.57 -8.29 1.58
N SER A 7 1.31 -7.95 1.86
CA SER A 7 0.55 -7.05 0.99
C SER A 7 1.03 -5.60 1.18
N ASN A 8 2.04 -5.21 0.38
CA ASN A 8 2.50 -3.83 0.30
C ASN A 8 1.43 -2.99 -0.43
N ILE A 9 0.58 -2.30 0.33
CA ILE A 9 -0.40 -1.36 -0.21
C ILE A 9 0.26 0.01 -0.26
N SER A 10 0.44 0.55 -1.47
CA SER A 10 0.95 1.91 -1.62
C SER A 10 -0.17 2.91 -1.34
N VAL A 11 0.12 3.85 -0.44
CA VAL A 11 -0.79 4.91 -0.02
C VAL A 11 -0.13 6.26 -0.18
N MET A 12 -0.94 7.31 -0.17
CA MET A 12 -0.54 8.70 -0.32
C MET A 12 -1.26 9.56 0.72
N ILE A 13 -0.58 10.56 1.26
CA ILE A 13 -1.24 11.61 2.03
C ILE A 13 -2.04 12.47 1.07
N ALA A 14 -3.36 12.55 1.30
CA ALA A 14 -4.30 13.26 0.45
C ALA A 14 -3.82 14.69 0.19
N GLU A 15 -3.88 15.11 -1.08
CA GLU A 15 -3.53 16.47 -1.53
C GLU A 15 -2.08 16.90 -1.29
N ARG A 16 -1.21 16.02 -0.78
CA ARG A 16 0.21 16.36 -0.50
C ARG A 16 1.21 15.64 -1.39
N GLY A 17 0.81 14.55 -2.05
CA GLY A 17 1.68 13.83 -2.98
C GLY A 17 2.80 13.02 -2.32
N TYR A 18 2.80 12.88 -0.99
CA TYR A 18 3.77 12.05 -0.29
C TYR A 18 3.28 10.61 -0.21
N PHE A 19 4.09 9.70 -0.72
CA PHE A 19 3.77 8.27 -0.78
C PHE A 19 4.43 7.51 0.36
N GLY A 20 3.77 6.45 0.80
CA GLY A 20 4.30 5.51 1.77
C GLY A 20 3.74 4.12 1.54
N VAL A 21 4.23 3.17 2.34
CA VAL A 21 3.78 1.78 2.31
C VAL A 21 2.94 1.51 3.54
N LEU A 22 1.67 1.18 3.33
CA LEU A 22 0.79 0.77 4.41
C LEU A 22 1.11 -0.67 4.81
N ARG A 23 1.41 -0.85 6.10
CA ARG A 23 1.64 -2.14 6.75
C ARG A 23 0.68 -2.30 7.91
N TRP A 24 0.06 -3.46 7.96
CA TRP A 24 -0.77 -3.86 9.09
C TRP A 24 -0.06 -4.97 9.87
N GLU A 25 0.35 -4.65 11.09
CA GLU A 25 1.14 -5.56 11.94
C GLU A 25 0.28 -6.56 12.73
N GLY A 26 -1.05 -6.56 12.53
CA GLY A 26 -1.98 -7.40 13.26
C GLY A 26 -2.47 -6.80 14.58
N GLY A 27 -3.36 -7.52 15.26
CA GLY A 27 -3.95 -7.08 16.53
C GLY A 27 -5.20 -6.23 16.34
N ASN A 28 -5.04 -4.93 16.10
CA ASN A 28 -6.17 -3.98 16.02
C ASN A 28 -6.57 -3.70 14.57
N SER A 29 -7.80 -4.07 14.19
CA SER A 29 -8.34 -3.84 12.84
C SER A 29 -8.63 -2.37 12.51
N LYS A 30 -8.55 -1.47 13.51
CA LYS A 30 -8.76 -0.02 13.36
C LYS A 30 -7.46 0.77 13.21
N MET A 31 -6.30 0.14 13.33
CA MET A 31 -5.00 0.81 13.31
C MET A 31 -4.07 0.14 12.31
N ALA A 32 -3.39 0.95 11.50
CA ALA A 32 -2.31 0.51 10.62
C ALA A 32 -1.15 1.50 10.69
N PHE A 33 -0.02 1.11 10.09
CA PHE A 33 1.16 1.95 9.98
C PHE A 33 1.44 2.28 8.52
N VAL A 34 1.94 3.49 8.26
CA VAL A 34 2.46 3.90 6.96
C VAL A 34 3.94 4.20 7.12
N ASP A 35 4.76 3.40 6.46
CA ASP A 35 6.21 3.51 6.45
C ASP A 35 6.70 4.28 5.22
N ASP A 36 7.98 4.65 5.24
CA ASP A 36 8.71 5.26 4.12
C ASP A 36 8.21 6.65 3.71
N ILE A 37 7.63 7.42 4.64
CA ILE A 37 7.27 8.82 4.41
C ILE A 37 8.52 9.70 4.47
N PRO A 38 8.80 10.54 3.45
CA PRO A 38 9.98 11.40 3.43
C PRO A 38 10.05 12.38 4.61
N ARG A 39 11.25 12.63 5.16
CA ARG A 39 11.42 13.57 6.30
C ARG A 39 11.09 15.04 6.00
N HIS A 40 11.15 15.44 4.74
CA HIS A 40 10.77 16.78 4.31
C HIS A 40 9.26 16.88 4.03
N ALA A 41 8.50 15.79 4.24
CA ALA A 41 7.06 15.79 4.05
C ALA A 41 6.40 16.71 5.07
N ARG A 42 5.61 17.66 4.57
CA ARG A 42 4.77 18.52 5.40
C ARG A 42 3.40 17.87 5.49
N PHE A 43 2.99 17.39 6.66
CA PHE A 43 1.67 16.84 6.94
C PHE A 43 1.23 17.19 8.36
N ASN A 44 -0.06 17.11 8.63
CA ASN A 44 -0.62 17.36 9.96
C ASN A 44 -1.32 16.10 10.49
N GLY A 45 -1.42 16.00 11.82
CA GLY A 45 -2.29 15.00 12.44
C GLY A 45 -3.75 15.23 12.01
N GLY A 46 -4.43 14.17 11.60
CA GLY A 46 -5.80 14.23 11.06
C GLY A 46 -5.91 14.30 9.53
N ASP A 47 -4.80 14.48 8.81
CA ASP A 47 -4.81 14.44 7.34
C ASP A 47 -5.30 13.08 6.82
N ASP A 48 -6.00 13.10 5.70
CA ASP A 48 -6.54 11.90 5.06
C ASP A 48 -5.46 11.11 4.32
N ILE A 49 -5.56 9.79 4.37
CA ILE A 49 -4.73 8.85 3.65
C ILE A 49 -5.58 8.18 2.59
N VAL A 50 -5.07 8.13 1.37
CA VAL A 50 -5.73 7.51 0.21
C VAL A 50 -4.82 6.50 -0.47
N THR A 51 -5.36 5.54 -1.19
CA THR A 51 -4.56 4.65 -2.04
C THR A 51 -3.90 5.45 -3.17
N SER A 52 -2.62 5.19 -3.43
CA SER A 52 -1.87 5.91 -4.45
C SER A 52 -2.10 5.39 -5.88
N GLY A 53 -2.60 4.15 -6.00
CA GLY A 53 -2.73 3.46 -7.29
C GLY A 53 -1.43 2.86 -7.83
N TYR A 54 -0.30 2.98 -7.11
CA TYR A 54 0.97 2.33 -7.50
C TYR A 54 0.95 0.81 -7.27
N SER A 55 0.08 0.32 -6.38
CA SER A 55 -0.13 -1.12 -6.25
C SER A 55 -1.10 -1.58 -7.32
N ALA A 56 -0.72 -2.58 -8.12
CA ALA A 56 -1.56 -3.15 -9.17
C ALA A 56 -2.90 -3.71 -8.65
N LEU A 57 -3.01 -3.91 -7.33
CA LEU A 57 -4.17 -4.49 -6.66
C LEU A 57 -5.21 -3.45 -6.19
N PHE A 58 -4.89 -2.15 -6.16
CA PHE A 58 -5.79 -1.14 -5.58
C PHE A 58 -5.92 0.09 -6.48
N PRO A 59 -7.14 0.50 -6.85
CA PRO A 59 -7.33 1.74 -7.61
C PRO A 59 -6.86 2.95 -6.80
N PRO A 60 -6.37 4.02 -7.44
CA PRO A 60 -6.01 5.27 -6.77
C PRO A 60 -7.24 5.97 -6.19
N GLY A 61 -7.05 6.71 -5.09
CA GLY A 61 -8.06 7.61 -4.53
C GLY A 61 -9.06 6.98 -3.56
N VAL A 62 -8.88 5.72 -3.16
CA VAL A 62 -9.72 5.08 -2.14
C VAL A 62 -9.32 5.61 -0.76
N HIS A 63 -10.29 6.10 0.00
CA HIS A 63 -10.07 6.56 1.37
C HIS A 63 -9.70 5.39 2.30
N VAL A 64 -8.56 5.51 2.95
CA VAL A 64 -8.01 4.48 3.86
C VAL A 64 -8.27 4.84 5.31
N GLY A 65 -8.04 6.11 5.67
CA GLY A 65 -8.13 6.56 7.06
C GLY A 65 -7.46 7.92 7.27
N LYS A 66 -7.15 8.23 8.52
CA LYS A 66 -6.55 9.51 8.92
C LYS A 66 -5.29 9.32 9.77
N ILE A 67 -4.34 10.24 9.66
CA ILE A 67 -3.12 10.25 10.47
C ILE A 67 -3.49 10.41 11.95
N HIS A 68 -3.09 9.46 12.78
CA HIS A 68 -3.28 9.51 14.23
C HIS A 68 -2.03 10.03 14.94
N ARG A 69 -0.86 9.43 14.70
CA ARG A 69 0.42 9.84 15.30
C ARG A 69 1.58 9.67 14.33
N THR A 70 2.65 10.38 14.60
CA THR A 70 3.88 10.39 13.81
C THR A 70 5.03 9.87 14.66
N TYR A 71 5.82 8.97 14.08
CA TYR A 71 6.99 8.35 14.67
C TYR A 71 8.17 8.48 13.70
N ASN A 72 9.38 8.34 14.22
CA ASN A 72 10.55 8.15 13.37
C ASN A 72 10.65 6.67 12.98
N SER A 73 11.11 6.40 11.75
CA SER A 73 11.51 5.05 11.37
C SER A 73 12.67 4.55 12.26
N PRO A 74 12.89 3.23 12.38
CA PRO A 74 13.96 2.67 13.21
C PRO A 74 15.37 3.15 12.82
N ASP A 75 15.58 3.42 11.53
CA ASP A 75 16.83 3.97 10.98
C ASP A 75 16.92 5.51 11.06
N GLY A 76 15.82 6.17 11.45
CA GLY A 76 15.74 7.62 11.50
C GLY A 76 15.92 8.31 10.13
N MET A 77 15.66 7.64 9.02
CA MET A 77 15.76 8.24 7.67
C MET A 77 14.40 8.71 7.13
N SER A 78 13.30 8.18 7.70
CA SER A 78 11.92 8.42 7.27
C SER A 78 10.99 8.62 8.47
N TYR A 79 9.74 8.99 8.19
CA TYR A 79 8.67 8.94 9.17
C TYR A 79 7.88 7.64 9.03
N ARG A 80 7.48 7.10 10.18
CA ARG A 80 6.46 6.05 10.33
C ARG A 80 5.22 6.72 10.90
N LEU A 81 4.08 6.62 10.23
CA LEU A 81 2.82 7.18 10.69
C LEU A 81 1.94 6.06 11.23
N SER A 82 1.32 6.25 12.40
CA SER A 82 0.15 5.44 12.75
C SER A 82 -1.11 6.13 12.24
N ILE A 83 -1.99 5.35 11.64
CA ILE A 83 -3.23 5.84 11.06
C ILE A 83 -4.41 5.11 11.69
N ASN A 84 -5.49 5.86 11.89
CA ASN A 84 -6.79 5.30 12.22
C ASN A 84 -7.49 4.99 10.92
N LEU A 85 -7.78 3.72 10.72
CA LEU A 85 -8.47 3.22 9.54
C LEU A 85 -9.94 3.66 9.62
N ALA A 86 -10.42 4.29 8.55
CA ALA A 86 -11.83 4.70 8.46
C ALA A 86 -12.75 3.49 8.20
N THR A 87 -12.20 2.46 7.56
CA THR A 87 -12.89 1.20 7.30
C THR A 87 -12.36 0.13 8.27
N ASP A 88 -13.25 -0.69 8.82
CA ASP A 88 -12.83 -1.83 9.65
C ASP A 88 -12.20 -2.90 8.76
N PHE A 89 -10.87 -2.99 8.77
CA PHE A 89 -10.14 -3.95 7.95
C PHE A 89 -10.38 -5.41 8.38
N GLY A 90 -10.98 -5.64 9.56
CA GLY A 90 -11.45 -6.95 10.02
C GLY A 90 -12.75 -7.40 9.34
N ASN A 91 -13.56 -6.44 8.87
CA ASN A 91 -14.77 -6.67 8.06
C ASN A 91 -14.52 -6.52 6.56
N LEU A 92 -13.31 -6.11 6.15
CA LEU A 92 -12.82 -6.16 4.77
C LEU A 92 -12.55 -7.62 4.32
N ARG A 93 -13.40 -8.57 4.69
CA ARG A 93 -13.61 -9.78 3.85
C ARG A 93 -14.17 -9.39 2.48
N ASP A 94 -14.71 -8.17 2.37
CA ASP A 94 -15.08 -7.44 1.15
C ASP A 94 -13.97 -6.48 0.66
N VAL A 95 -12.67 -6.72 0.95
CA VAL A 95 -11.65 -6.14 0.05
C VAL A 95 -11.95 -6.75 -1.29
N CYS A 96 -12.48 -5.93 -2.19
CA CYS A 96 -12.80 -6.26 -3.57
C CYS A 96 -11.99 -7.47 -4.00
N VAL A 97 -12.65 -8.64 -4.08
CA VAL A 97 -12.21 -9.69 -4.99
C VAL A 97 -12.34 -9.01 -6.34
N ILE A 98 -11.33 -8.22 -6.71
CA ILE A 98 -11.17 -7.77 -8.07
C ILE A 98 -11.08 -9.10 -8.79
N ASN A 99 -12.15 -9.43 -9.51
CA ASN A 99 -12.27 -10.66 -10.26
C ASN A 99 -11.23 -10.53 -11.36
N ASP A 100 -10.00 -10.92 -11.03
CA ASP A 100 -8.82 -10.39 -11.67
C ASP A 100 -8.46 -11.22 -12.90
N ALA A 101 -9.41 -11.33 -13.83
CA ALA A 101 -9.12 -11.74 -15.19
C ALA A 101 -8.04 -10.84 -15.80
N LYS A 102 -8.06 -9.54 -15.44
CA LYS A 102 -7.14 -8.52 -15.97
C LYS A 102 -5.76 -8.54 -15.30
N LEU A 103 -5.65 -8.78 -13.99
CA LEU A 103 -4.35 -9.03 -13.35
C LEU A 103 -3.75 -10.37 -13.75
N GLN A 104 -4.55 -11.44 -13.88
CA GLN A 104 -4.06 -12.72 -14.43
C GLN A 104 -3.47 -12.54 -15.82
N GLU A 105 -4.16 -11.80 -16.70
CA GLU A 105 -3.66 -11.49 -18.04
C GLU A 105 -2.38 -10.65 -17.98
N ARG A 106 -2.30 -9.62 -17.11
CA ARG A 106 -1.08 -8.81 -16.94
C ARG A 106 0.09 -9.57 -16.35
N VAL A 107 -0.15 -10.45 -15.37
CA VAL A 107 0.88 -11.32 -14.79
C VAL A 107 1.35 -12.34 -15.83
N ASN A 108 0.45 -12.90 -16.63
CA ASN A 108 0.82 -13.76 -17.76
C ASN A 108 1.63 -13.01 -18.80
N LEU A 109 1.24 -11.78 -19.18
CA LEU A 109 2.01 -10.95 -20.11
C LEU A 109 3.40 -10.62 -19.57
N MET A 110 3.52 -10.25 -18.29
CA MET A 110 4.82 -9.99 -17.65
C MET A 110 5.69 -11.25 -17.61
N ARG A 111 5.09 -12.41 -17.31
CA ARG A 111 5.80 -13.69 -17.26
C ARG A 111 6.27 -14.13 -18.65
N SER A 112 5.42 -14.02 -19.68
CA SER A 112 5.80 -14.31 -21.07
C SER A 112 6.89 -13.37 -21.60
N ALA A 113 6.90 -12.10 -21.18
CA ALA A 113 7.98 -11.17 -21.52
C ALA A 113 9.32 -11.56 -20.88
N GLN A 114 9.31 -12.08 -19.64
CA GLN A 114 10.52 -12.54 -18.96
C GLN A 114 11.08 -13.83 -19.56
N ASP A 115 10.21 -14.79 -19.93
CA ASP A 115 10.63 -16.04 -20.56
C ASP A 115 11.33 -15.80 -21.91
N SER A 116 10.92 -14.75 -22.65
CA SER A 116 11.53 -14.39 -23.94
C SER A 116 12.97 -13.85 -23.81
N ILE A 117 13.33 -13.25 -22.66
CA ILE A 117 14.67 -12.69 -22.43
C ILE A 117 15.69 -13.80 -22.11
N HIS A 118 15.25 -14.93 -21.57
CA HIS A 118 16.17 -16.02 -21.22
C HIS A 118 16.53 -16.92 -22.41
N THR A 119 15.71 -16.96 -23.46
CA THR A 119 15.99 -17.78 -24.66
C THR A 119 17.09 -17.16 -25.55
N VAL A 120 17.28 -15.84 -25.54
CA VAL A 120 18.27 -15.17 -26.39
C VAL A 120 19.72 -15.34 -25.88
N THR A 121 19.92 -15.71 -24.60
CA THR A 121 21.26 -15.88 -24.01
C THR A 121 21.80 -17.32 -24.15
N ARG A 122 21.07 -18.22 -24.80
CA ARG A 122 21.57 -19.54 -25.21
C ARG A 122 21.46 -19.71 -26.71
N ASN A 123 22.30 -19.00 -27.45
CA ASN A 123 22.83 -19.49 -28.72
C ASN A 123 24.24 -18.92 -28.97
#